data_AF-A0A6P2FV53-F1
#
_entry.id   AF-A0A6P2FV53-F1
#
_cell.length_a   1.000
_cell.length_b   1.000
_cell.length_c   1.000
_cell.angle_alpha   90.00
_cell.angle_beta   90.00
_cell.angle_gamma   90.00
#
_symmetry.space_group_name_H-M   'P 1'
#
loop_
_entity.id
_entity.type
_entity.pdbx_description
1 polymer ?
#
loop_
_entity_poly.entity_id
_entity_poly.type
_entity_poly.pdbx_seq_one_letter_code
_entity_poly.pdbx_strand_id
1 'polypeptide(L)'
;MNLVSLSEAKPEIKCAELELAPDTKVMFSYGRPAAALLPDRGYVRVDQVISKTTERHIAEWVGAEASEQVSQDFLDGLLAGTARC
;
A
#
# COMPACT_ATOMS: atom_id res chain seq x y z
N MET A 1 32.82 -11.41 19.87
CA MET A 1 32.27 -10.49 18.87
C MET A 1 30.85 -10.96 18.57
N ASN A 2 29.86 -10.34 19.20
CA ASN A 2 28.46 -10.75 19.06
C ASN A 2 27.81 -9.82 18.03
N LEU A 3 27.55 -10.34 16.83
CA LEU A 3 26.74 -9.66 15.83
C LEU A 3 25.30 -9.81 16.29
N VAL A 4 24.84 -8.81 17.06
CA VAL A 4 23.42 -8.68 17.40
C VAL A 4 22.72 -8.42 16.07
N SER A 5 21.98 -9.42 15.59
CA SER A 5 21.01 -9.26 14.52
C SER A 5 20.20 -8.02 14.82
N LEU A 6 20.26 -7.04 13.92
CA LEU A 6 19.34 -5.93 13.89
C LEU A 6 17.97 -6.55 13.60
N SER A 7 17.29 -6.98 14.67
CA SER A 7 15.86 -7.21 14.71
C SER A 7 15.24 -5.95 14.16
N GLU A 8 14.81 -6.03 12.91
CA GLU A 8 14.13 -4.99 12.15
C GLU A 8 13.15 -4.32 13.11
N ALA A 9 13.44 -3.06 13.44
CA ALA A 9 12.58 -2.26 14.28
C ALA A 9 11.24 -2.20 13.57
N LYS A 10 10.29 -3.04 14.03
CA LYS A 10 8.91 -3.08 13.56
C LYS A 10 8.40 -1.64 13.63
N PRO A 11 8.28 -0.93 12.50
CA PRO A 11 7.81 0.44 12.58
C PRO A 11 6.37 0.36 13.05
N GLU A 12 6.05 0.97 14.20
CA GLU A 12 4.69 1.11 14.74
C GLU A 12 3.80 2.02 13.87
N ILE A 13 4.14 2.19 12.60
CA ILE A 13 3.35 2.91 11.62
C ILE A 13 2.30 1.93 11.09
N LYS A 14 1.11 1.95 11.71
CA LYS A 14 -0.04 1.10 11.34
C LYS A 14 -0.36 1.20 9.85
N CYS A 15 -0.41 2.42 9.33
CA CYS A 15 -0.59 2.75 7.92
C CYS A 15 0.22 4.01 7.59
N ALA A 16 0.85 4.05 6.43
CA ALA A 16 1.56 5.22 5.91
C ALA A 16 1.05 5.54 4.51
N GLU A 17 1.03 6.81 4.13
CA GLU A 17 0.79 7.22 2.75
C GLU A 17 2.09 7.74 2.13
N LEU A 18 2.31 7.41 0.87
CA LEU A 18 3.44 7.88 0.07
C LEU A 18 2.89 8.47 -1.22
N GLU A 19 3.27 9.70 -1.53
CA GLU A 19 3.00 10.30 -2.84
C GLU A 19 4.17 10.00 -3.77
N LEU A 20 3.93 9.22 -4.82
CA LEU A 20 4.95 8.86 -5.82
C LEU A 20 5.04 9.90 -6.93
N ALA A 21 3.90 10.49 -7.30
CA ALA A 21 3.76 11.47 -8.36
C ALA A 21 2.52 12.34 -8.07
N PRO A 22 2.38 13.52 -8.69
CA PRO A 22 1.10 14.23 -8.70
C PRO A 22 0.01 13.26 -9.19
N ASP A 23 -1.04 13.10 -8.38
CA ASP A 23 -2.16 12.16 -8.60
C ASP A 23 -1.83 10.66 -8.47
N THR A 24 -0.65 10.30 -7.94
CA THR A 24 -0.31 8.91 -7.57
C THR A 24 0.07 8.80 -6.10
N LYS A 25 -0.78 8.13 -5.32
CA LYS A 25 -0.55 7.90 -3.88
C LYS A 25 -0.60 6.43 -3.56
N VAL A 26 0.25 5.95 -2.66
CA VAL A 26 0.25 4.55 -2.23
C VAL A 26 0.10 4.50 -0.72
N MET A 27 -0.85 3.71 -0.25
CA MET A 27 -1.05 3.43 1.15
C MET A 27 -0.36 2.11 1.52
N PHE A 28 0.56 2.20 2.45
CA PHE A 28 1.29 1.08 3.02
C PHE A 28 0.68 0.66 4.35
N SER A 29 0.60 -0.64 4.60
CA SER A 29 0.26 -1.22 5.91
C SER A 29 1.38 -2.16 6.33
N TYR A 30 1.97 -1.93 7.51
CA TYR A 30 3.13 -2.69 8.01
C TYR A 30 4.26 -2.82 6.97
N GLY A 31 4.55 -1.74 6.24
CA GLY A 31 5.60 -1.72 5.21
C GLY A 31 5.27 -2.44 3.90
N ARG A 32 4.04 -2.97 3.73
CA ARG A 32 3.57 -3.55 2.47
C ARG A 32 2.53 -2.66 1.80
N PRO A 33 2.54 -2.50 0.46
CA PRO A 33 1.52 -1.73 -0.23
C PRO A 33 0.17 -2.45 -0.10
N ALA A 34 -0.84 -1.72 0.38
CA ALA A 34 -2.18 -2.23 0.64
C ALA A 34 -3.22 -1.59 -0.29
N ALA A 35 -3.01 -0.33 -0.66
CA ALA A 35 -3.83 0.38 -1.64
C ALA A 35 -3.00 1.40 -2.41
N ALA A 36 -3.47 1.82 -3.57
CA ALA A 36 -2.90 2.92 -4.33
C ALA A 36 -4.02 3.74 -4.99
N LEU A 37 -3.74 5.00 -5.25
CA LEU A 37 -4.51 5.92 -6.07
C LEU A 37 -3.70 6.13 -7.33
N LEU A 38 -4.29 5.82 -8.47
CA LEU A 38 -3.70 6.00 -9.79
C LEU A 38 -4.48 7.08 -10.55
N PRO A 39 -3.82 7.90 -11.36
CA PRO A 39 -4.50 8.93 -12.15
C PRO A 39 -5.39 8.33 -13.25
N ASP A 40 -5.04 7.14 -13.74
CA ASP A 40 -5.75 6.47 -14.85
C ASP A 40 -6.92 5.58 -14.37
N ARG A 41 -6.77 4.92 -13.21
CA ARG A 41 -7.76 3.97 -12.67
C ARG A 41 -8.51 4.44 -11.41
N GLY A 42 -8.02 5.48 -10.74
CA GLY A 42 -8.53 5.86 -9.42
C GLY A 42 -7.99 4.94 -8.32
N TYR A 43 -8.83 4.68 -7.31
CA TYR A 43 -8.45 3.88 -6.15
C TYR A 43 -8.38 2.40 -6.48
N VAL A 44 -7.25 1.79 -6.17
CA VAL A 44 -7.01 0.34 -6.25
C VAL A 44 -6.59 -0.17 -4.88
N ARG A 45 -7.03 -1.38 -4.52
CA ARG A 45 -6.70 -2.03 -3.25
C ARG A 45 -6.24 -3.46 -3.50
N VAL A 46 -5.41 -3.98 -2.59
CA VAL A 46 -4.97 -5.37 -2.69
C VAL A 46 -6.15 -6.33 -2.51
N ASP A 47 -6.24 -7.35 -3.36
CA ASP A 47 -7.26 -8.41 -3.30
C ASP A 47 -7.00 -9.44 -2.18
N GLN A 48 -5.83 -9.37 -1.54
CA GLN A 48 -5.43 -10.33 -0.53
C GLN A 48 -6.07 -10.07 0.82
N VAL A 49 -6.18 -11.14 1.62
CA VAL A 49 -6.65 -11.07 3.01
C VAL A 49 -5.69 -10.21 3.84
N ILE A 50 -6.15 -9.01 4.20
CA ILE A 50 -5.50 -8.07 5.10
C ILE A 50 -6.20 -8.04 6.46
N SER A 51 -5.59 -7.37 7.44
CA SER A 51 -6.23 -7.21 8.75
C SER A 51 -7.50 -6.35 8.65
N LYS A 52 -8.51 -6.64 9.48
CA LYS A 52 -9.74 -5.82 9.58
C LYS A 52 -9.45 -4.35 9.87
N THR A 53 -8.37 -4.07 10.60
CA THR A 53 -7.92 -2.70 10.87
C THR A 53 -7.43 -2.03 9.59
N THR A 54 -6.63 -2.72 8.77
CA THR A 54 -6.15 -2.22 7.47
C THR A 54 -7.31 -2.01 6.50
N GLU A 55 -8.24 -2.95 6.43
CA GLU A 55 -9.42 -2.82 5.57
C GLU A 55 -10.24 -1.57 5.93
N ARG A 56 -10.42 -1.29 7.22
CA ARG A 56 -11.09 -0.06 7.67
C ARG A 56 -10.30 1.19 7.29
N HIS A 57 -8.97 1.19 7.47
CA HIS A 57 -8.13 2.31 7.05
C HIS A 57 -8.19 2.53 5.53
N ILE A 58 -8.22 1.47 4.71
CA ILE A 58 -8.39 1.59 3.26
C ILE A 58 -9.76 2.19 2.96
N ALA A 59 -10.82 1.70 3.60
CA ALA A 59 -12.17 2.23 3.39
C ALA A 59 -12.27 3.71 3.80
N GLU A 60 -11.63 4.11 4.90
CA GLU A 60 -11.54 5.52 5.32
C GLU A 60 -10.72 6.37 4.35
N TRP A 61 -9.66 5.80 3.75
CA TRP A 61 -8.76 6.49 2.81
C TRP A 61 -9.37 6.63 1.40
N VAL A 62 -9.98 5.57 0.88
CA VAL A 62 -10.72 5.56 -0.39
C VAL A 62 -12.04 6.34 -0.27
N GLY A 63 -12.66 6.31 0.92
CA GLY A 63 -13.95 6.93 1.16
C GLY A 63 -15.10 6.19 0.45
N ALA A 64 -16.00 6.96 -0.16
CA ALA A 64 -17.16 6.43 -0.91
C ALA A 64 -16.84 6.04 -2.36
N GLU A 65 -15.58 6.17 -2.78
CA GLU A 65 -15.14 5.86 -4.13
C GLU A 65 -15.05 4.34 -4.35
N ALA A 66 -15.31 3.92 -5.59
CA ALA A 66 -15.11 2.52 -5.97
C ALA A 66 -13.61 2.19 -5.94
N SER A 67 -13.24 1.12 -5.25
CA SER A 67 -11.86 0.60 -5.28
C SER A 67 -11.78 -0.70 -6.07
N GLU A 68 -10.96 -0.71 -7.12
CA GLU A 68 -10.66 -1.93 -7.87
C GLU A 68 -9.75 -2.84 -7.05
N GLN A 69 -10.04 -4.14 -7.04
CA GLN A 69 -9.18 -5.13 -6.37
C GLN A 69 -8.09 -5.60 -7.33
N VAL A 70 -6.83 -5.39 -6.94
CA VAL A 70 -5.64 -5.74 -7.72
C VAL A 70 -4.75 -6.70 -6.93
N SER A 71 -3.96 -7.50 -7.63
CA SER A 71 -3.00 -8.40 -7.00
C SER A 71 -1.84 -7.62 -6.35
N GLN A 72 -1.20 -8.21 -5.34
CA GLN A 72 -0.06 -7.55 -4.68
C GLN A 72 1.12 -7.33 -5.63
N ASP A 73 1.31 -8.23 -6.59
CA ASP A 73 2.33 -8.11 -7.63
C ASP A 73 2.17 -6.83 -8.48
N PHE A 74 0.93 -6.42 -8.73
CA PHE A 74 0.64 -5.17 -9.44
C PHE A 74 1.09 -3.95 -8.63
N LEU A 75 0.79 -3.93 -7.33
CA LEU A 75 1.22 -2.85 -6.44
C LEU A 75 2.75 -2.83 -6.26
N ASP A 76 3.38 -4.00 -6.17
CA ASP A 76 4.83 -4.14 -6.10
C ASP A 76 5.50 -3.64 -7.38
N GLY A 77 4.97 -4.02 -8.55
CA GLY A 77 5.42 -3.55 -9.85
C GLY A 77 5.30 -2.03 -10.01
N LEU A 78 4.27 -1.42 -9.42
CA LEU A 78 4.09 0.04 -9.36
C LEU A 78 5.22 0.72 -8.59
N LEU A 79 5.61 0.15 -7.45
CA LEU A 79 6.72 0.67 -6.64
C LEU A 79 8.08 0.42 -7.30
N ALA A 80 8.23 -0.71 -8.00
CA ALA A 80 9.44 -1.03 -8.76
C ALA A 80 9.58 -0.21 -10.06
N GLY A 81 8.62 0.66 -10.40
CA GLY A 81 8.61 1.41 -11.66
C GLY A 81 8.49 0.53 -12.91
N THR A 82 8.08 -0.73 -12.72
CA THR A 82 7.97 -1.74 -13.79
C THR A 82 6.55 -1.82 -14.31
N ALA A 83 5.54 -1.55 -13.48
CA ALA A 83 4.18 -1.35 -13.92
C ALA A 83 4.07 0.03 -14.57
N ARG A 84 4.20 0.07 -15.90
CA ARG A 84 3.84 1.24 -16.69
C ARG A 84 2.33 1.25 -16.84
N CYS A 85 1.72 2.37 -16.44
CA CYS A 85 0.32 2.69 -16.69
C CYS A 85 0.00 2.59 -18.18
#